data_AF-A0A6L7XW20-F1
#
_entry.id   AF-A0A6L7XW20-F1
#
_cell.length_a   1.000
_cell.length_b   1.000
_cell.length_c   1.000
_cell.angle_alpha   90.00
_cell.angle_beta   90.00
_cell.angle_gamma   90.00
#
_symmetry.space_group_name_H-M   'P 1'
#
loop_
_entity.id
_entity.type
_entity.pdbx_description
1 polymer ?
#
loop_
_entity_poly.entity_id
_entity_poly.type
_entity_poly.pdbx_seq_one_letter_code
_entity_poly.pdbx_strand_id
1 'polypeptide(L)'
;MARNGRTSVGSHASRDDIPDAIGKFARIAAGERWDEVGLEGSAGRIGQEIRTYYEELACELADGPAGPWAVERWFYERTETGKVLLEARRRMRDAGAPQLAWFLLAPASRE
;
A
#
# COMPACT_ATOMS: atom_id res chain seq x y z
N MET A 1 -9.76 13.55 4.62
CA MET A 1 -11.20 13.22 4.45
C MET A 1 -11.46 13.65 3.04
N ALA A 2 -11.89 12.74 2.15
CA ALA A 2 -12.20 13.14 0.78
C ALA A 2 -13.10 14.37 0.82
N ARG A 3 -12.99 15.24 -0.18
CA ARG A 3 -13.71 16.53 -0.25
C ARG A 3 -15.23 16.42 -0.02
N ASN A 4 -15.80 15.22 -0.08
CA ASN A 4 -17.21 14.86 0.11
C ASN A 4 -17.51 14.03 1.39
N GLY A 5 -16.54 13.83 2.28
CA GLY A 5 -16.69 13.05 3.53
C GLY A 5 -16.79 11.53 3.36
N ARG A 6 -16.56 10.97 2.16
CA ARG A 6 -16.63 9.52 1.89
C ARG A 6 -15.21 8.92 1.86
N THR A 7 -15.07 7.67 2.27
CA THR A 7 -13.81 6.90 2.16
C THR A 7 -14.10 5.46 1.77
N SER A 8 -13.23 4.89 0.96
CA SER A 8 -13.13 3.48 0.60
C SER A 8 -12.12 2.73 1.47
N VAL A 9 -11.41 3.43 2.36
CA VAL A 9 -10.52 2.85 3.38
C VAL A 9 -11.33 2.35 4.57
N GLY A 10 -10.92 1.25 5.19
CA GLY A 10 -11.49 0.77 6.46
C GLY A 10 -12.00 -0.66 6.43
N SER A 11 -11.82 -1.41 5.34
CA SER A 11 -12.30 -2.81 5.30
C SER A 11 -11.34 -3.77 6.01
N HIS A 12 -10.04 -3.47 6.01
CA HIS A 12 -8.99 -4.29 6.66
C HIS A 12 -7.98 -3.49 7.49
N ALA A 13 -7.97 -2.16 7.36
CA ALA A 13 -7.21 -1.25 8.21
C ALA A 13 -7.97 0.07 8.28
N SER A 14 -8.21 0.60 9.49
CA SER A 14 -8.76 1.95 9.62
C SER A 14 -7.76 2.97 9.08
N ARG A 15 -8.24 4.16 8.73
CA ARG A 15 -7.40 5.29 8.35
C ARG A 15 -6.33 5.61 9.40
N ASP A 16 -6.68 5.44 10.67
CA ASP A 16 -5.77 5.69 11.81
C ASP A 16 -4.71 4.59 11.96
N ASP A 17 -4.96 3.40 11.39
CA ASP A 17 -4.03 2.26 11.41
C ASP A 17 -3.05 2.29 10.22
N ILE A 18 -3.31 3.11 9.19
CA ILE A 18 -2.48 3.19 7.99
C ILE A 18 -1.00 3.49 8.31
N PRO A 19 -0.66 4.47 9.18
CA PRO A 19 0.75 4.73 9.53
C PRO A 19 1.44 3.54 10.18
N ASP A 20 0.77 2.82 11.08
CA ASP A 20 1.30 1.61 11.74
C ASP A 20 1.51 0.48 10.72
N ALA A 21 0.54 0.26 9.84
CA ALA A 21 0.63 -0.72 8.77
C ALA A 21 1.81 -0.43 7.82
N ILE A 22 2.02 0.84 7.44
CA ILE A 22 3.18 1.26 6.65
C ILE A 22 4.49 0.95 7.40
N GLY A 23 4.53 1.21 8.71
CA GLY A 23 5.68 0.86 9.56
C GLY A 23 6.01 -0.63 9.55
N LYS A 24 4.99 -1.49 9.58
CA LYS A 24 5.18 -2.96 9.46
C LYS A 24 5.73 -3.34 8.09
N PHE A 25 5.23 -2.77 6.99
CA PHE A 25 5.82 -3.01 5.66
C PHE A 25 7.24 -2.46 5.53
N ALA A 26 7.57 -1.33 6.19
CA ALA A 26 8.92 -0.80 6.20
C ALA A 26 9.90 -1.75 6.90
N ARG A 27 9.48 -2.42 7.98
CA ARG A 27 10.27 -3.48 8.63
C ARG A 27 10.49 -4.69 7.72
N ILE A 28 9.46 -5.12 6.99
CA ILE A 28 9.59 -6.18 5.97
C ILE A 28 10.59 -5.76 4.89
N ALA A 29 10.47 -4.53 4.38
CA ALA A 29 11.39 -3.98 3.37
C ALA A 29 12.84 -3.90 3.89
N ALA A 30 13.02 -3.65 5.18
CA ALA A 30 14.34 -3.67 5.84
C ALA A 30 14.91 -5.10 5.99
N GLY A 31 14.10 -6.14 5.79
CA GLY A 31 14.53 -7.55 5.82
C GLY A 31 14.02 -8.35 7.02
N GLU A 32 13.16 -7.77 7.84
CA GLU A 32 12.44 -8.55 8.84
C GLU A 32 11.47 -9.52 8.16
N ARG A 33 11.26 -10.68 8.79
CA ARG A 33 10.33 -11.67 8.23
C ARG A 33 8.90 -11.16 8.26
N TRP A 34 8.20 -11.39 7.15
CA TRP A 34 6.84 -10.89 6.95
C TRP A 34 5.80 -11.47 7.92
N ASP A 35 6.07 -12.65 8.47
CA ASP A 35 5.24 -13.33 9.46
C ASP A 35 5.58 -12.96 10.91
N GLU A 36 6.64 -12.16 11.14
CA GLU A 36 7.09 -11.74 12.47
C GLU A 36 6.75 -10.28 12.81
N VAL A 37 6.40 -9.46 11.80
CA VAL A 37 6.10 -8.03 12.01
C VAL A 37 4.72 -7.74 12.63
N GLY A 38 3.92 -8.78 12.92
CA GLY A 38 2.62 -8.63 13.58
C GLY A 38 1.54 -7.98 12.68
N LEU A 39 1.49 -8.36 11.41
CA LEU A 39 0.36 -7.99 10.54
C LEU A 39 -0.88 -8.81 10.92
N GLU A 40 -1.95 -8.12 11.30
CA GLU A 40 -3.23 -8.76 11.61
C GLU A 40 -4.05 -8.86 10.32
N GLY A 41 -4.17 -10.08 9.79
CA GLY A 41 -4.91 -10.35 8.56
C GLY A 41 -4.03 -10.42 7.31
N SER A 42 -4.63 -10.19 6.13
CA SER A 42 -3.93 -10.37 4.86
C SER A 42 -3.06 -9.17 4.53
N ALA A 43 -1.73 -9.36 4.47
CA ALA A 43 -0.78 -8.35 4.01
C ALA A 43 -1.21 -7.71 2.67
N GLY A 44 -1.65 -8.54 1.71
CA GLY A 44 -2.14 -8.09 0.43
C GLY A 44 -3.35 -7.15 0.52
N ARG A 45 -4.30 -7.44 1.43
CA ARG A 45 -5.47 -6.58 1.68
C ARG A 45 -5.09 -5.29 2.39
N ILE A 46 -4.21 -5.34 3.38
CA ILE A 46 -3.70 -4.16 4.08
C ILE A 46 -2.95 -3.24 3.09
N GLY A 47 -2.14 -3.81 2.20
CA GLY A 47 -1.49 -3.05 1.13
C GLY A 47 -2.49 -2.38 0.18
N GLN A 48 -3.64 -3.01 -0.11
CA GLN A 48 -4.71 -2.38 -0.87
C GLN A 48 -5.30 -1.18 -0.14
N GLU A 49 -5.59 -1.28 1.17
CA GLU A 49 -6.09 -0.16 1.99
C GLU A 49 -5.12 1.04 1.95
N ILE A 50 -3.82 0.77 2.06
CA ILE A 50 -2.78 1.82 1.95
C ILE A 50 -2.85 2.50 0.58
N ARG A 51 -2.95 1.74 -0.52
CA ARG A 51 -3.06 2.36 -1.85
C ARG A 51 -4.32 3.18 -1.99
N THR A 52 -5.46 2.65 -1.57
CA THR A 52 -6.75 3.36 -1.61
C THR A 52 -6.68 4.66 -0.80
N TYR A 53 -6.03 4.66 0.36
CA TYR A 53 -5.78 5.88 1.13
C TYR A 53 -4.98 6.93 0.34
N TYR A 54 -3.91 6.52 -0.33
CA TYR A 54 -3.11 7.43 -1.15
C TYR A 54 -3.82 7.85 -2.44
N GLU A 55 -4.68 7.01 -3.02
CA GLU A 55 -5.52 7.36 -4.16
C GLU A 55 -6.52 8.46 -3.81
N GLU A 56 -7.15 8.37 -2.63
CA GLU A 56 -8.02 9.42 -2.10
C GLU A 56 -7.26 10.74 -1.89
N LEU A 57 -6.06 10.66 -1.30
CA LEU A 57 -5.20 11.84 -1.14
C LEU A 57 -4.78 12.45 -2.48
N ALA A 58 -4.45 11.63 -3.47
CA ALA A 58 -4.10 12.12 -4.80
C ALA A 58 -5.28 12.84 -5.46
N CYS A 59 -6.51 12.33 -5.28
CA CYS A 59 -7.72 12.99 -5.75
C CYS A 59 -7.99 14.31 -5.03
N GLU A 60 -7.67 14.41 -3.74
CA GLU A 60 -7.78 15.66 -2.97
C GLU A 60 -6.74 16.72 -3.42
N LEU A 61 -5.53 16.29 -3.77
CA LEU A 61 -4.41 17.16 -4.16
C LEU A 61 -4.41 17.56 -5.64
N ALA A 62 -5.13 16.84 -6.50
CA ALA A 62 -5.09 17.08 -7.93
C ALA A 62 -5.81 18.37 -8.35
N ASP A 63 -5.09 19.24 -9.07
CA ASP A 63 -5.65 20.41 -9.76
C ASP A 63 -6.29 20.01 -11.10
N GLY A 64 -7.39 19.25 -11.01
CA GLY A 64 -8.16 18.77 -12.17
C GLY A 64 -8.14 17.25 -12.35
N PRO A 65 -8.72 16.73 -13.44
CA PRO A 65 -8.81 15.30 -13.68
C PRO A 65 -7.42 14.66 -13.79
N ALA A 66 -7.17 13.63 -12.99
CA ALA A 66 -5.95 12.84 -13.11
C ALA A 66 -5.93 12.12 -14.47
N GLY A 67 -4.81 12.23 -15.19
CA GLY A 67 -4.60 11.45 -16.42
C GLY A 67 -4.51 9.94 -16.14
N PRO A 68 -4.56 9.10 -17.19
CA PRO A 68 -4.42 7.66 -17.04
C PRO A 68 -3.16 7.29 -16.25
N TRP A 69 -3.33 6.40 -15.26
CA TRP A 69 -2.25 5.90 -14.40
C TRP A 69 -1.47 6.99 -13.64
N ALA A 70 -1.95 8.24 -13.59
CA ALA A 70 -1.23 9.33 -12.95
C ALA A 70 -1.09 9.11 -11.44
N VAL A 71 -2.18 8.66 -10.80
CA VAL A 71 -2.19 8.34 -9.36
C VAL A 71 -1.28 7.16 -9.05
N GLU A 72 -1.35 6.09 -9.84
CA GLU A 72 -0.49 4.91 -9.67
C GLU A 72 1.00 5.27 -9.82
N ARG A 73 1.36 5.99 -10.89
CA ARG A 73 2.75 6.46 -11.10
C ARG A 73 3.21 7.35 -9.97
N TRP A 74 2.41 8.34 -9.59
CA TRP A 74 2.72 9.20 -8.46
C TRP A 74 2.95 8.39 -7.18
N PHE A 75 2.07 7.44 -6.86
CA PHE A 75 2.21 6.63 -5.66
C PHE A 75 3.53 5.85 -5.63
N TYR A 76 3.84 5.09 -6.68
CA TYR A 76 5.04 4.24 -6.70
C TYR A 76 6.36 4.99 -6.96
N GLU A 77 6.33 6.10 -7.69
CA GLU A 77 7.56 6.81 -8.11
C GLU A 77 7.87 8.01 -7.22
N ARG A 78 6.87 8.58 -6.55
CA ARG A 78 7.00 9.85 -5.81
C ARG A 78 6.76 9.71 -4.31
N THR A 79 6.21 8.61 -3.82
CA THR A 79 6.00 8.40 -2.38
C THR A 79 6.95 7.34 -1.82
N GLU A 80 7.44 7.55 -0.61
CA GLU A 80 8.24 6.53 0.10
C GLU A 80 7.41 5.29 0.42
N THR A 81 6.12 5.46 0.73
CA THR A 81 5.18 4.36 0.96
C THR A 81 5.07 3.43 -0.24
N GLY A 82 4.96 3.96 -1.46
CA GLY A 82 4.93 3.16 -2.67
C GLY A 82 6.20 2.34 -2.85
N LYS A 83 7.37 2.94 -2.60
CA LYS A 83 8.67 2.24 -2.65
C LYS A 83 8.76 1.13 -1.59
N VAL A 84 8.32 1.42 -0.36
CA VAL A 84 8.26 0.45 0.74
C VAL A 84 7.39 -0.75 0.37
N LEU A 85 6.21 -0.54 -0.21
CA LEU A 85 5.34 -1.65 -0.63
C LEU A 85 5.95 -2.50 -1.75
N LEU A 86 6.67 -1.89 -2.70
CA LEU A 86 7.38 -2.65 -3.74
C LEU A 86 8.52 -3.49 -3.16
N GLU A 87 9.32 -2.90 -2.27
CA GLU A 87 10.41 -3.65 -1.64
C GLU A 87 9.87 -4.76 -0.72
N ALA A 88 8.84 -4.48 0.08
CA ALA A 88 8.18 -5.50 0.90
C ALA A 88 7.62 -6.63 0.04
N ARG A 89 7.01 -6.32 -1.11
CA ARG A 89 6.54 -7.32 -2.08
C ARG A 89 7.67 -8.23 -2.55
N ARG A 90 8.82 -7.67 -2.93
CA ARG A 90 9.99 -8.45 -3.36
C ARG A 90 10.49 -9.36 -2.24
N ARG A 91 10.69 -8.81 -1.03
CA ARG A 91 11.12 -9.57 0.15
C ARG A 91 10.17 -10.72 0.48
N MET A 92 8.86 -10.47 0.44
CA MET A 92 7.86 -11.50 0.68
C MET A 92 7.87 -12.58 -0.39
N ARG A 93 7.99 -12.20 -1.67
CA ARG A 93 8.09 -13.14 -2.79
C ARG A 93 9.32 -14.03 -2.63
N ASP A 94 10.47 -13.43 -2.39
CA ASP A 94 11.76 -14.13 -2.32
C ASP A 94 11.87 -15.00 -1.06
N ALA A 95 11.14 -14.64 0.01
CA ALA A 95 10.96 -15.46 1.21
C ALA A 95 9.92 -16.58 1.07
N GLY A 96 9.31 -16.76 -0.12
CA GLY A 96 8.35 -17.84 -0.38
C GLY A 96 6.97 -17.63 0.27
N ALA A 97 6.59 -16.38 0.57
CA ALA A 97 5.26 -16.09 1.10
C ALA A 97 4.15 -16.50 0.11
N PRO A 98 2.95 -16.88 0.59
CA PRO A 98 1.82 -17.22 -0.28
C PRO A 98 1.57 -16.12 -1.31
N GLN A 99 1.30 -16.48 -2.56
CA GLN A 99 1.15 -15.52 -3.67
C GLN A 99 0.13 -14.42 -3.35
N LEU A 100 -1.02 -14.77 -2.78
CA LEU A 100 -2.05 -13.80 -2.40
C LEU A 100 -1.60 -12.79 -1.33
N ALA A 101 -0.58 -13.11 -0.53
CA ALA A 101 -0.06 -12.22 0.50
C ALA A 101 0.78 -11.07 -0.08
N TRP A 102 1.58 -11.33 -1.12
CA TRP A 102 2.48 -10.31 -1.70
C TRP A 102 2.00 -9.75 -3.04
N PHE A 103 1.29 -10.54 -3.85
CA PHE A 103 0.88 -10.12 -5.19
C PHE A 103 -0.07 -8.91 -5.16
N LEU A 104 -0.94 -8.83 -4.16
CA LEU A 104 -1.89 -7.73 -4.03
C LEU A 104 -1.27 -6.44 -3.49
N LEU A 105 0.00 -6.42 -3.08
CA LEU A 105 0.68 -5.21 -2.60
C LEU A 105 0.92 -4.18 -3.70
N ALA A 106 1.08 -4.63 -4.95
CA ALA A 106 1.19 -3.73 -6.09
C ALA A 106 0.53 -4.30 -7.36
N PRO A 107 0.12 -3.46 -8.33
CA PRO A 107 -0.32 -3.93 -9.64
C PRO A 107 0.69 -4.88 -10.27
N ALA A 108 0.22 -5.78 -11.14
CA ALA A 108 1.10 -6.75 -11.81
C ALA A 108 2.16 -6.07 -12.70
N SER A 109 1.87 -4.87 -13.20
CA SER A 109 2.76 -4.02 -13.99
C SER A 109 3.91 -3.38 -13.18
N ARG A 110 3.91 -3.52 -11.85
CA ARG A 110 4.89 -2.91 -10.95
C ARG A 110 5.71 -3.99 -10.25
N GLU A 111 7.03 -3.85 -10.31
CA GLU A 111 8.00 -4.72 -9.62
C GLU A 111 8.75 -3.97 -8.55
#